data_AF-R9ITZ0-F1
#
_entry.id   AF-R9ITZ0-F1
#
_cell.length_a   1.000
_cell.length_b   1.000
_cell.length_c   1.000
_cell.angle_alpha   90.00
_cell.angle_beta   90.00
_cell.angle_gamma   90.00
#
_symmetry.space_group_name_H-M   'P 1'
#
loop_
_entity.id
_entity.type
_entity.pdbx_description
1 polymer ?
#
loop_
_entity_poly.entity_id
_entity_poly.type
_entity_poly.pdbx_seq_one_letter_code
_entity_poly.pdbx_strand_id
1 'polypeptide(L)'
;MRSKSVKTSVMAICAAMLLMNPMRAHAAEPASEIVTAEDLQTQPAQMPDAAAMPAEALGTQPVPAEALEIPSELLEVPPEAGLSDGAELPSVPADSETALLLAEQAKAAQQGYALDKYRMINILGDSLTEGVGARTPDKAFPEVLSRLTGAKVNNYGVSGSRITDITVDYTNPGSFVDRMYSMEKTADLVIVFGGTNDFWFGDCPIGERTDSKPNTFYGALNTMLPYLKNAYPAAELVLMVPYQQSKDADETHTYKRSTYGDYGSGTFSQYRVAMLDRCQYYNIPVLDLYADYELNMADNREALEMYGNYLCDGCHLNDAGYNLLARKLYQFIMQDFSQYVPAYTTVNNMVFETAALPALIQNGNFVMPDGQVIPVKEGFAADPAMPLQQLYQTLIVSAMD
;
A
#
# COMPACT_ATOMS: atom_id res chain seq x y z
N MET A 1 -30.76 -10.23 -31.98
CA MET A 1 -30.49 -8.83 -32.39
C MET A 1 -29.06 -8.50 -32.02
N ARG A 2 -28.23 -8.25 -33.03
CA ARG A 2 -26.77 -8.11 -32.93
C ARG A 2 -26.39 -6.65 -32.64
N SER A 3 -25.29 -6.50 -31.87
CA SER A 3 -24.19 -5.55 -32.06
C SER A 3 -24.53 -4.06 -32.24
N LYS A 4 -24.16 -3.25 -31.23
CA LYS A 4 -23.59 -1.90 -31.36
C LYS A 4 -23.30 -1.31 -29.97
N SER A 5 -22.10 -1.52 -29.44
CA SER A 5 -21.51 -0.61 -28.44
C SER A 5 -20.00 -0.85 -28.29
N VAL A 6 -19.26 -0.88 -29.40
CA VAL A 6 -17.80 -0.77 -29.37
C VAL A 6 -17.44 0.06 -30.60
N LYS A 7 -17.18 1.37 -30.41
CA LYS A 7 -16.42 2.23 -31.34
C LYS A 7 -16.29 3.70 -30.93
N THR A 8 -16.93 4.18 -29.86
CA THR A 8 -16.93 5.64 -29.59
C THR A 8 -15.87 6.13 -28.59
N SER A 9 -15.19 5.28 -27.81
CA SER A 9 -14.29 5.77 -26.74
C SER A 9 -12.79 5.76 -27.01
N VAL A 10 -12.29 5.10 -28.06
CA VAL A 10 -10.83 4.98 -28.28
C VAL A 10 -10.26 6.12 -29.15
N MET A 11 -11.05 6.68 -30.08
CA MET A 11 -10.60 7.79 -30.95
C MET A 11 -10.59 9.16 -30.26
N ALA A 12 -11.29 9.34 -29.13
CA ALA A 12 -11.34 10.62 -28.42
C ALA A 12 -10.09 10.88 -27.56
N ILE A 13 -9.41 9.82 -27.09
CA ILE A 13 -8.28 9.94 -26.16
C ILE A 13 -6.99 10.32 -26.89
N CYS A 14 -6.78 9.85 -28.12
CA CYS A 14 -5.60 10.22 -28.92
C CYS A 14 -5.63 11.68 -29.43
N ALA A 15 -6.80 12.32 -29.49
CA ALA A 15 -6.94 13.70 -29.98
C ALA A 15 -6.79 14.77 -28.88
N ALA A 16 -6.97 14.41 -27.61
CA ALA A 16 -6.95 15.37 -26.49
C ALA A 16 -5.54 15.72 -25.98
N MET A 17 -4.51 14.92 -26.29
CA MET A 17 -3.15 15.13 -25.80
C MET A 17 -2.31 16.16 -26.58
N LEU A 18 -2.88 16.81 -27.61
CA LEU A 18 -2.14 17.75 -28.48
C LEU A 18 -2.45 19.24 -28.25
N LEU A 19 -3.34 19.61 -27.33
CA LEU A 19 -3.76 21.02 -27.19
C LEU A 19 -4.14 21.41 -25.75
N MET A 20 -3.18 21.61 -24.83
CA MET A 20 -3.45 22.42 -23.63
C MET A 20 -2.21 23.23 -23.20
N ASN A 21 -2.26 24.53 -23.54
CA ASN A 21 -1.41 25.59 -22.99
C ASN A 21 -2.20 26.22 -21.81
N PRO A 22 -1.61 26.46 -20.61
CA PRO A 22 -2.40 26.90 -19.47
C PRO A 22 -2.61 28.42 -19.47
N MET A 23 -3.86 28.88 -19.63
CA MET A 23 -4.27 30.23 -19.23
C MET A 23 -4.75 30.23 -17.78
N ARG A 24 -4.16 31.11 -16.97
CA ARG A 24 -4.58 31.46 -15.60
C ARG A 24 -5.98 32.08 -15.61
N ALA A 25 -6.85 31.65 -14.70
CA ALA A 25 -8.06 32.37 -14.31
C ALA A 25 -8.05 32.59 -12.79
N HIS A 26 -8.39 33.82 -12.39
CA HIS A 26 -8.38 34.34 -11.02
C HIS A 26 -9.55 33.84 -10.18
N ALA A 27 -9.31 33.77 -8.87
CA ALA A 27 -10.25 33.44 -7.81
C ALA A 27 -11.31 34.52 -7.58
N ALA A 28 -12.48 34.09 -7.10
CA ALA A 28 -13.50 34.94 -6.48
C ALA A 28 -13.96 34.26 -5.17
N GLU A 29 -13.77 34.96 -4.05
CA GLU A 29 -14.28 34.61 -2.72
C GLU A 29 -15.77 35.00 -2.57
N PRO A 30 -16.49 34.38 -1.61
CA PRO A 30 -17.58 35.09 -0.95
C PRO A 30 -17.43 35.16 0.58
N ALA A 31 -17.53 36.41 1.04
CA ALA A 31 -18.12 36.98 2.26
C ALA A 31 -18.37 36.10 3.49
N SER A 32 -17.80 36.58 4.60
CA SER A 32 -18.05 36.19 6.00
C SER A 32 -19.35 36.81 6.55
N GLU A 33 -20.14 36.00 7.25
CA GLU A 33 -21.16 36.48 8.20
C GLU A 33 -20.72 36.15 9.64
N ILE A 34 -20.74 37.20 10.47
CA ILE A 34 -20.40 37.20 11.88
C ILE A 34 -21.69 36.94 12.66
N VAL A 35 -21.69 35.97 13.57
CA VAL A 35 -22.73 35.82 14.60
C VAL A 35 -22.05 35.76 15.97
N THR A 36 -22.52 36.64 16.84
CA THR A 36 -22.01 36.93 18.19
C THR A 36 -22.40 35.86 19.21
N ALA A 37 -21.50 35.62 20.16
CA ALA A 37 -21.69 34.76 21.32
C ALA A 37 -22.54 35.45 22.40
N GLU A 38 -23.51 34.71 22.96
CA GLU A 38 -24.11 35.03 24.26
C GLU A 38 -24.16 33.77 25.15
N ASP A 39 -23.97 34.05 26.44
CA ASP A 39 -23.72 33.18 27.57
C ASP A 39 -24.77 32.08 27.81
N LEU A 40 -24.31 30.89 28.17
CA LEU A 40 -25.01 29.98 29.08
C LEU A 40 -24.00 29.18 29.92
N GLN A 41 -23.78 29.68 31.14
CA GLN A 41 -23.16 28.95 32.24
C GLN A 41 -24.17 27.97 32.84
N THR A 42 -23.85 26.67 32.86
CA THR A 42 -24.34 25.72 33.87
C THR A 42 -23.29 24.66 34.18
N GLN A 43 -23.25 24.28 35.45
CA GLN A 43 -22.20 23.62 36.23
C GLN A 43 -21.83 22.18 35.82
N PRO A 44 -20.65 21.67 36.27
CA PRO A 44 -20.08 20.42 35.79
C PRO A 44 -20.71 19.19 36.47
N ALA A 45 -21.01 18.16 35.66
CA ALA A 45 -21.50 16.86 36.14
C ALA A 45 -20.35 16.01 36.70
N GLN A 46 -20.57 15.48 37.90
CA GLN A 46 -19.69 14.59 38.65
C GLN A 46 -19.54 13.23 37.97
N MET A 47 -18.30 12.73 37.91
CA MET A 47 -17.99 11.33 37.61
C MET A 47 -18.34 10.44 38.81
N PRO A 48 -18.92 9.25 38.63
CA PRO A 48 -19.05 8.28 39.70
C PRO A 48 -17.76 7.47 39.90
N ASP A 49 -17.51 7.16 41.17
CA ASP A 49 -16.35 6.48 41.76
C ASP A 49 -15.91 5.18 41.07
N ALA A 50 -14.58 5.03 40.99
CA ALA A 50 -13.91 3.77 40.73
C ALA A 50 -14.00 2.87 41.97
N ALA A 51 -14.78 1.80 41.88
CA ALA A 51 -14.79 0.74 42.87
C ALA A 51 -13.52 -0.12 42.73
N ALA A 52 -12.74 -0.15 43.81
CA ALA A 52 -11.56 -1.00 43.97
C ALA A 52 -11.92 -2.35 44.65
N MET A 53 -11.05 -3.33 44.39
CA MET A 53 -10.70 -4.55 45.15
C MET A 53 -11.15 -5.90 44.55
N PRO A 54 -10.43 -7.03 44.79
CA PRO A 54 -9.14 -7.19 45.50
C PRO A 54 -8.03 -7.90 44.70
N ALA A 55 -6.80 -7.71 45.19
CA ALA A 55 -5.62 -8.48 44.82
C ALA A 55 -5.61 -9.84 45.53
N GLU A 56 -5.30 -10.92 44.80
CA GLU A 56 -4.88 -12.19 45.39
C GLU A 56 -3.39 -12.41 45.16
N ALA A 57 -2.72 -12.79 46.25
CA ALA A 57 -1.31 -13.10 46.34
C ALA A 57 -1.09 -14.62 46.27
N LEU A 58 -0.06 -15.03 45.53
CA LEU A 58 0.70 -16.30 45.61
C LEU A 58 1.84 -16.11 44.60
N GLY A 59 3.13 -16.30 44.86
CA GLY A 59 3.90 -16.84 45.97
C GLY A 59 5.35 -16.85 45.47
N THR A 60 6.28 -16.32 46.27
CA THR A 60 7.71 -16.20 45.90
C THR A 60 8.48 -17.45 46.29
N GLN A 61 9.21 -18.07 45.35
CA GLN A 61 10.45 -18.81 45.61
C GLN A 61 11.41 -18.66 44.40
N PRO A 62 12.73 -18.48 44.62
CA PRO A 62 13.72 -18.18 43.58
C PRO A 62 14.36 -19.46 43.00
N VAL A 63 14.77 -19.40 41.72
CA VAL A 63 15.55 -20.46 41.04
C VAL A 63 16.91 -19.87 40.61
N PRO A 64 18.04 -20.60 40.75
CA PRO A 64 19.38 -20.01 40.80
C PRO A 64 19.97 -19.67 39.42
N ALA A 65 20.90 -18.72 39.42
CA ALA A 65 21.75 -18.38 38.30
C ALA A 65 22.85 -19.43 38.10
N GLU A 66 22.87 -20.08 36.94
CA GLU A 66 24.02 -20.83 36.45
C GLU A 66 24.69 -20.04 35.32
N ALA A 67 25.98 -19.76 35.54
CA ALA A 67 26.89 -19.13 34.59
C ALA A 67 27.33 -20.17 33.55
N LEU A 68 27.22 -19.84 32.28
CA LEU A 68 27.80 -20.61 31.18
C LEU A 68 29.14 -19.99 30.77
N GLU A 69 30.21 -20.74 31.03
CA GLU A 69 31.59 -20.47 30.64
C GLU A 69 31.77 -20.65 29.12
N ILE A 70 32.52 -19.72 28.50
CA ILE A 70 32.91 -19.76 27.09
C ILE A 70 34.37 -20.24 27.03
N PRO A 71 34.72 -21.30 26.27
CA PRO A 71 36.12 -21.66 26.08
C PRO A 71 36.78 -20.79 25.01
N SER A 72 37.91 -20.21 25.38
CA SER A 72 38.86 -19.48 24.53
C SER A 72 39.86 -20.42 23.86
N GLU A 73 39.90 -20.46 22.53
CA GLU A 73 41.02 -21.04 21.77
C GLU A 73 41.52 -20.04 20.71
N LEU A 74 42.66 -19.43 21.05
CA LEU A 74 43.90 -19.23 20.29
C LEU A 74 43.84 -18.85 18.80
N LEU A 75 44.27 -17.60 18.58
CA LEU A 75 44.80 -17.01 17.35
C LEU A 75 45.98 -17.79 16.77
N GLU A 76 45.95 -18.09 15.47
CA GLU A 76 47.13 -18.20 14.62
C GLU A 76 46.91 -17.42 13.31
N VAL A 77 47.87 -16.56 12.97
CA VAL A 77 47.94 -15.74 11.74
C VAL A 77 49.15 -16.19 10.94
N PRO A 78 49.04 -16.32 9.60
CA PRO A 78 50.20 -16.21 8.71
C PRO A 78 50.12 -14.96 7.79
N PRO A 79 51.27 -14.50 7.23
CA PRO A 79 51.46 -13.11 6.82
C PRO A 79 51.12 -12.80 5.34
N GLU A 80 51.01 -11.50 5.08
CA GLU A 80 50.63 -10.81 3.83
C GLU A 80 51.53 -11.04 2.61
N ALA A 81 50.93 -10.92 1.41
CA ALA A 81 51.58 -10.31 0.24
C ALA A 81 50.56 -9.75 -0.79
N GLY A 82 50.52 -8.42 -0.97
CA GLY A 82 50.51 -7.78 -2.31
C GLY A 82 49.21 -7.23 -2.93
N LEU A 83 48.95 -5.93 -2.67
CA LEU A 83 48.45 -4.84 -3.56
C LEU A 83 47.61 -5.16 -4.83
N SER A 84 46.38 -4.64 -4.92
CA SER A 84 45.97 -3.65 -5.95
C SER A 84 44.53 -3.12 -5.75
N ASP A 85 44.32 -1.88 -6.18
CA ASP A 85 43.12 -1.03 -6.04
C ASP A 85 41.80 -1.63 -6.55
N GLY A 86 40.77 -1.48 -5.72
CA GLY A 86 39.37 -1.61 -6.06
C GLY A 86 38.56 -1.44 -4.79
N ALA A 87 37.72 -0.40 -4.69
CA ALA A 87 36.83 -0.23 -3.55
C ALA A 87 35.78 -1.36 -3.55
N GLU A 88 36.11 -2.49 -2.92
CA GLU A 88 35.17 -3.56 -2.62
C GLU A 88 34.31 -3.13 -1.44
N LEU A 89 33.01 -3.00 -1.69
CA LEU A 89 32.00 -3.00 -0.64
C LEU A 89 32.14 -4.32 0.15
N PRO A 90 32.11 -4.29 1.49
CA PRO A 90 32.38 -5.48 2.30
C PRO A 90 31.37 -6.60 1.98
N SER A 91 31.88 -7.74 1.52
CA SER A 91 31.11 -8.93 1.23
C SER A 91 30.73 -9.66 2.53
N VAL A 92 29.67 -9.19 3.17
CA VAL A 92 28.90 -10.04 4.09
C VAL A 92 28.18 -11.08 3.22
N PRO A 93 28.20 -12.39 3.55
CA PRO A 93 27.30 -13.34 2.89
C PRO A 93 25.87 -12.90 3.21
N ALA A 94 25.24 -12.20 2.29
CA ALA A 94 23.88 -11.75 2.44
C ALA A 94 22.99 -12.99 2.54
N ASP A 95 22.17 -13.07 3.59
CA ASP A 95 21.01 -13.96 3.54
C ASP A 95 20.14 -13.60 2.32
N SER A 96 19.26 -14.51 1.90
CA SER A 96 18.46 -14.33 0.68
C SER A 96 17.65 -13.03 0.71
N GLU A 97 17.22 -12.58 1.90
CA GLU A 97 16.50 -11.32 2.07
C GLU A 97 17.38 -10.11 1.78
N THR A 98 18.58 -10.05 2.37
CA THR A 98 19.54 -8.97 2.15
C THR A 98 19.95 -8.89 0.68
N ALA A 99 20.14 -10.04 0.02
CA ALA A 99 20.45 -10.10 -1.40
C ALA A 99 19.31 -9.52 -2.27
N LEU A 100 18.05 -9.79 -1.93
CA LEU A 100 16.89 -9.21 -2.61
C LEU A 100 16.84 -7.69 -2.45
N LEU A 101 17.11 -7.17 -1.26
CA LEU A 101 17.12 -5.73 -0.99
C LEU A 101 18.19 -5.02 -1.80
N LEU A 102 19.43 -5.55 -1.80
CA LEU A 102 20.55 -5.00 -2.58
C LEU A 102 20.25 -5.04 -4.09
N ALA A 103 19.60 -6.10 -4.57
CA ALA A 103 19.21 -6.22 -5.97
C ALA A 103 18.19 -5.12 -6.37
N GLU A 104 17.22 -4.80 -5.52
CA GLU A 104 16.27 -3.71 -5.80
C GLU A 104 16.93 -2.33 -5.76
N GLN A 105 17.82 -2.08 -4.80
CA GLN A 105 18.60 -0.84 -4.76
C GLN A 105 19.48 -0.68 -6.01
N ALA A 106 20.09 -1.78 -6.47
CA ALA A 106 20.87 -1.78 -7.70
C ALA A 106 20.01 -1.45 -8.94
N LYS A 107 18.78 -1.98 -9.03
CA LYS A 107 17.85 -1.64 -10.12
C LYS A 107 17.47 -0.15 -10.08
N ALA A 108 17.15 0.39 -8.91
CA ALA A 108 16.83 1.81 -8.77
C ALA A 108 18.03 2.70 -9.16
N ALA A 109 19.25 2.33 -8.75
CA ALA A 109 20.46 3.04 -9.13
C ALA A 109 20.73 2.97 -10.65
N GLN A 110 20.50 1.82 -11.29
CA GLN A 110 20.61 1.67 -12.74
C GLN A 110 19.61 2.53 -13.51
N GLN A 111 18.44 2.79 -12.92
CA GLN A 111 17.43 3.72 -13.44
C GLN A 111 17.77 5.19 -13.16
N GLY A 112 18.87 5.47 -12.46
CA GLY A 112 19.35 6.81 -12.15
C GLY A 112 18.66 7.47 -10.95
N TYR A 113 17.91 6.71 -10.15
CA TYR A 113 17.24 7.23 -8.96
C TYR A 113 18.22 7.43 -7.80
N ALA A 114 18.10 8.57 -7.12
CA ALA A 114 18.86 8.85 -5.91
C ALA A 114 18.35 7.98 -4.76
N LEU A 115 19.18 7.05 -4.26
CA LEU A 115 18.76 6.09 -3.23
C LEU A 115 18.40 6.75 -1.89
N ASP A 116 18.89 7.96 -1.65
CA ASP A 116 18.62 8.81 -0.48
C ASP A 116 17.48 9.81 -0.71
N LYS A 117 16.58 9.54 -1.68
CA LYS A 117 15.42 10.40 -2.04
C LYS A 117 14.60 10.87 -0.84
N TYR A 118 14.44 10.04 0.18
CA TYR A 118 13.63 10.34 1.37
C TYR A 118 14.48 10.27 2.64
N ARG A 119 14.30 11.23 3.55
CA ARG A 119 14.89 11.15 4.90
C ARG A 119 13.89 10.59 5.91
N MET A 120 12.63 10.98 5.79
CA MET A 120 11.56 10.55 6.69
C MET A 120 10.29 10.18 5.93
N ILE A 121 9.74 9.02 6.26
CA ILE A 121 8.53 8.46 5.63
C ILE A 121 7.50 8.22 6.72
N ASN A 122 6.27 8.70 6.54
CA ASN A 122 5.13 8.33 7.37
C ASN A 122 4.28 7.31 6.63
N ILE A 123 3.86 6.24 7.31
CA ILE A 123 2.93 5.25 6.74
C ILE A 123 1.69 5.16 7.62
N LEU A 124 0.57 5.69 7.13
CA LEU A 124 -0.74 5.60 7.77
C LEU A 124 -1.47 4.36 7.28
N GLY A 125 -1.82 3.45 8.20
CA GLY A 125 -2.44 2.20 7.79
C GLY A 125 -3.16 1.44 8.89
N ASP A 126 -3.48 0.18 8.57
CA ASP A 126 -4.19 -0.77 9.42
C ASP A 126 -3.24 -1.89 9.93
N SER A 127 -3.76 -3.12 10.14
CA SER A 127 -2.99 -4.29 10.58
C SER A 127 -1.88 -4.68 9.61
N LEU A 128 -2.06 -4.44 8.31
CA LEU A 128 -1.03 -4.71 7.30
C LEU A 128 0.18 -3.80 7.49
N THR A 129 -0.08 -2.55 7.91
CA THR A 129 0.97 -1.57 8.22
C THR A 129 1.55 -1.79 9.61
N GLU A 130 0.73 -2.19 10.59
CA GLU A 130 1.22 -2.60 11.92
C GLU A 130 2.21 -3.76 11.81
N GLY A 131 2.03 -4.63 10.82
CA GLY A 131 2.90 -5.78 10.55
C GLY A 131 2.33 -7.11 11.07
N VAL A 132 1.02 -7.21 11.28
CA VAL A 132 0.36 -8.47 11.67
C VAL A 132 0.70 -9.55 10.64
N GLY A 133 1.07 -10.76 11.10
CA GLY A 133 1.52 -11.85 10.25
C GLY A 133 3.04 -11.91 10.02
N ALA A 134 3.76 -10.81 10.28
CA ALA A 134 5.21 -10.82 10.35
C ALA A 134 5.65 -11.61 11.59
N ARG A 135 6.66 -12.47 11.44
CA ARG A 135 7.19 -13.29 12.55
C ARG A 135 7.86 -12.46 13.63
N THR A 136 8.49 -11.35 13.23
CA THR A 136 9.14 -10.38 14.11
C THR A 136 8.92 -8.97 13.56
N PRO A 137 8.95 -7.92 14.40
CA PRO A 137 8.69 -6.54 13.95
C PRO A 137 9.58 -6.07 12.80
N ASP A 138 10.85 -6.52 12.73
CA ASP A 138 11.78 -6.17 11.65
C ASP A 138 11.40 -6.73 10.27
N LYS A 139 10.46 -7.67 10.21
CA LYS A 139 9.93 -8.26 8.98
C LYS A 139 8.67 -7.57 8.46
N ALA A 140 8.08 -6.66 9.23
CA ALA A 140 6.99 -5.83 8.75
C ALA A 140 7.48 -4.92 7.60
N PHE A 141 6.64 -4.68 6.59
CA PHE A 141 7.07 -3.92 5.42
C PHE A 141 7.57 -2.49 5.72
N PRO A 142 7.12 -1.75 6.76
CA PRO A 142 7.70 -0.45 7.08
C PRO A 142 9.19 -0.55 7.45
N GLU A 143 9.58 -1.59 8.19
CA GLU A 143 10.97 -1.84 8.58
C GLU A 143 11.82 -2.31 7.39
N VAL A 144 11.26 -3.17 6.53
CA VAL A 144 11.91 -3.56 5.27
C VAL A 144 12.11 -2.34 4.35
N LEU A 145 11.12 -1.46 4.26
CA LEU A 145 11.19 -0.23 3.46
C LEU A 145 12.24 0.73 4.03
N SER A 146 12.38 0.82 5.36
CA SER A 146 13.44 1.61 5.99
C SER A 146 14.82 1.12 5.56
N ARG A 147 15.04 -0.21 5.48
CA ARG A 147 16.29 -0.78 4.97
C ARG A 147 16.52 -0.50 3.48
N LEU A 148 15.45 -0.56 2.66
CA LEU A 148 15.52 -0.28 1.22
C LEU A 148 15.87 1.18 0.91
N THR A 149 15.32 2.11 1.65
CA THR A 149 15.44 3.56 1.41
C THR A 149 16.53 4.24 2.24
N GLY A 150 16.95 3.63 3.35
CA GLY A 150 17.77 4.31 4.37
C GLY A 150 17.03 5.41 5.14
N ALA A 151 15.72 5.58 4.91
CA ALA A 151 14.91 6.60 5.57
C ALA A 151 14.45 6.14 6.96
N LYS A 152 14.19 7.10 7.85
CA LYS A 152 13.42 6.84 9.07
C LYS A 152 11.96 6.63 8.68
N VAL A 153 11.42 5.43 8.92
CA VAL A 153 10.02 5.11 8.65
C VAL A 153 9.21 5.14 9.94
N ASN A 154 8.22 6.04 10.01
CA ASN A 154 7.27 6.11 11.11
C ASN A 154 6.05 5.25 10.77
N ASN A 155 5.89 4.15 11.51
CA ASN A 155 4.76 3.23 11.37
C ASN A 155 3.54 3.74 12.16
N TYR A 156 2.48 4.15 11.45
CA TYR A 156 1.17 4.51 12.00
C TYR A 156 0.11 3.47 11.62
N GLY A 157 0.48 2.19 11.60
CA GLY A 157 -0.45 1.07 11.47
C GLY A 157 -1.20 0.79 12.77
N VAL A 158 -2.50 0.54 12.67
CA VAL A 158 -3.33 0.11 13.81
C VAL A 158 -4.29 -0.98 13.36
N SER A 159 -4.19 -2.16 13.95
CA SER A 159 -4.96 -3.34 13.60
C SER A 159 -6.47 -3.10 13.72
N GLY A 160 -7.21 -3.44 12.67
CA GLY A 160 -8.66 -3.20 12.57
C GLY A 160 -9.07 -1.77 12.21
N SER A 161 -8.12 -0.83 12.09
CA SER A 161 -8.42 0.57 11.74
C SER A 161 -8.96 0.70 10.32
N ARG A 162 -9.95 1.58 10.15
CA ARG A 162 -10.61 1.90 8.89
C ARG A 162 -10.17 3.28 8.40
N ILE A 163 -10.28 3.51 7.09
CA ILE A 163 -10.16 4.88 6.57
C ILE A 163 -11.33 5.73 7.08
N THR A 164 -12.53 5.16 7.04
CA THR A 164 -13.75 5.81 7.51
C THR A 164 -13.82 5.97 9.02
N ASP A 165 -14.39 7.10 9.43
CA ASP A 165 -14.79 7.36 10.80
C ASP A 165 -16.27 7.00 10.95
N ILE A 166 -16.49 5.72 11.26
CA ILE A 166 -17.81 5.16 11.56
C ILE A 166 -17.75 4.61 12.98
N THR A 167 -18.59 5.16 13.85
CA THR A 167 -18.78 4.61 15.19
C THR A 167 -19.57 3.30 15.10
N VAL A 168 -18.99 2.20 15.58
CA VAL A 168 -19.66 0.90 15.69
C VAL A 168 -19.58 0.40 17.14
N ASP A 169 -20.52 -0.46 17.54
CA ASP A 169 -20.69 -0.97 18.92
C ASP A 169 -19.53 -1.87 19.44
N TYR A 170 -18.45 -1.99 18.68
CA TYR A 170 -17.26 -2.77 19.01
C TYR A 170 -16.07 -1.83 19.22
N THR A 171 -14.98 -2.34 19.80
CA THR A 171 -13.72 -1.61 19.97
C THR A 171 -13.11 -1.23 18.60
N ASN A 172 -13.63 -0.17 17.97
CA ASN A 172 -13.07 0.38 16.75
C ASN A 172 -11.85 1.22 17.16
N PRO A 173 -10.62 0.84 16.80
CA PRO A 173 -9.49 1.74 16.96
C PRO A 173 -9.73 3.03 16.16
N GLY A 174 -9.04 4.11 16.53
CA GLY A 174 -9.19 5.39 15.81
C GLY A 174 -9.04 5.22 14.30
N SER A 175 -9.91 5.89 13.53
CA SER A 175 -9.88 5.85 12.07
C SER A 175 -8.61 6.50 11.51
N PHE A 176 -8.36 6.35 10.21
CA PHE A 176 -7.24 7.05 9.57
C PHE A 176 -7.48 8.57 9.63
N VAL A 177 -8.75 8.99 9.45
CA VAL A 177 -9.18 10.39 9.56
C VAL A 177 -8.92 10.95 10.96
N ASP A 178 -9.05 10.15 12.02
CA ASP A 178 -8.73 10.59 13.38
C ASP A 178 -7.21 10.65 13.63
N ARG A 179 -6.49 9.65 13.13
CA ARG A 179 -5.06 9.46 13.45
C ARG A 179 -4.14 10.32 12.60
N MET A 180 -4.58 10.78 11.42
CA MET A 180 -3.75 11.60 10.53
C MET A 180 -3.27 12.91 11.18
N TYR A 181 -4.00 13.43 12.17
CA TYR A 181 -3.65 14.67 12.85
C TYR A 181 -2.39 14.55 13.70
N SER A 182 -2.13 13.38 14.30
CA SER A 182 -0.99 13.17 15.21
C SER A 182 0.30 12.71 14.52
N MET A 183 0.30 12.50 13.20
CA MET A 183 1.49 12.08 12.48
C MET A 183 2.57 13.18 12.48
N GLU A 184 3.84 12.77 12.47
CA GLU A 184 5.03 13.63 12.39
C GLU A 184 4.92 14.56 11.18
N LYS A 185 5.24 15.84 11.31
CA LYS A 185 4.97 16.87 10.29
C LYS A 185 6.14 17.11 9.34
N THR A 186 7.33 16.61 9.66
CA THR A 186 8.54 16.80 8.84
C THR A 186 8.84 15.62 7.90
N ALA A 187 7.84 14.80 7.56
CA ALA A 187 8.04 13.70 6.62
C ALA A 187 8.18 14.23 5.18
N ASP A 188 9.05 13.61 4.39
CA ASP A 188 9.26 13.91 2.97
C ASP A 188 8.39 13.03 2.07
N LEU A 189 7.83 11.96 2.64
CA LEU A 189 6.88 11.05 1.99
C LEU A 189 5.79 10.64 2.99
N VAL A 190 4.55 10.70 2.54
CA VAL A 190 3.40 10.13 3.22
C VAL A 190 2.81 9.01 2.36
N ILE A 191 2.70 7.83 2.94
CA ILE A 191 2.05 6.67 2.35
C ILE A 191 0.77 6.41 3.13
N VAL A 192 -0.33 6.22 2.41
CA VAL A 192 -1.58 5.72 3.01
C VAL A 192 -1.85 4.33 2.46
N PHE A 193 -1.97 3.34 3.35
CA PHE A 193 -2.25 1.96 2.98
C PHE A 193 -3.41 1.40 3.81
N GLY A 194 -4.60 1.31 3.20
CA GLY A 194 -5.81 0.87 3.90
C GLY A 194 -7.02 0.72 2.97
N GLY A 195 -8.20 0.59 3.58
CA GLY A 195 -9.47 0.30 2.89
C GLY A 195 -9.88 -1.18 2.99
N THR A 196 -8.97 -2.05 3.43
CA THR A 196 -9.22 -3.46 3.74
C THR A 196 -10.34 -3.60 4.78
N ASN A 197 -10.26 -2.88 5.89
CA ASN A 197 -11.25 -2.99 6.97
C ASN A 197 -12.59 -2.34 6.63
N ASP A 198 -12.58 -1.21 5.91
CA ASP A 198 -13.81 -0.58 5.39
C ASP A 198 -14.64 -1.58 4.57
N PHE A 199 -13.97 -2.38 3.74
CA PHE A 199 -14.60 -3.47 3.03
C PHE A 199 -15.01 -4.63 3.94
N TRP A 200 -14.09 -5.16 4.76
CA TRP A 200 -14.29 -6.45 5.45
C TRP A 200 -15.42 -6.47 6.47
N PHE A 201 -15.61 -5.38 7.18
CA PHE A 201 -16.68 -5.28 8.16
C PHE A 201 -18.07 -5.21 7.51
N GLY A 202 -18.14 -4.86 6.22
CA GLY A 202 -19.36 -4.90 5.41
C GLY A 202 -20.38 -3.80 5.70
N ASP A 203 -20.11 -2.96 6.69
CA ASP A 203 -21.00 -1.94 7.23
C ASP A 203 -20.65 -0.51 6.76
N CYS A 204 -19.53 -0.34 6.07
CA CYS A 204 -19.08 0.95 5.55
C CYS A 204 -19.79 1.32 4.25
N PRO A 205 -20.66 2.34 4.21
CA PRO A 205 -21.23 2.79 2.95
C PRO A 205 -20.13 3.33 2.04
N ILE A 206 -20.08 2.88 0.77
CA ILE A 206 -19.12 3.44 -0.20
C ILE A 206 -19.36 4.95 -0.39
N GLY A 207 -20.63 5.34 -0.45
CA GLY A 207 -21.04 6.74 -0.63
C GLY A 207 -20.87 7.25 -2.05
N GLU A 208 -20.88 8.57 -2.17
CA GLU A 208 -20.85 9.29 -3.45
C GLU A 208 -19.63 10.22 -3.56
N ARG A 209 -19.22 10.53 -4.78
CA ARG A 209 -18.09 11.41 -5.08
C ARG A 209 -18.18 12.79 -4.39
N THR A 210 -19.37 13.25 -4.06
CA THR A 210 -19.61 14.55 -3.44
C THR A 210 -19.69 14.50 -1.91
N ASP A 211 -19.60 13.32 -1.30
CA ASP A 211 -19.67 13.18 0.14
C ASP A 211 -18.49 13.89 0.79
N SER A 212 -18.76 14.62 1.88
CA SER A 212 -17.78 15.42 2.61
C SER A 212 -17.65 15.02 4.08
N LYS A 213 -18.39 13.99 4.51
CA LYS A 213 -18.36 13.46 5.88
C LYS A 213 -17.60 12.14 5.89
N PRO A 214 -16.77 11.86 6.89
CA PRO A 214 -15.91 10.68 6.91
C PRO A 214 -16.64 9.36 7.21
N ASN A 215 -17.97 9.37 7.30
CA ASN A 215 -18.80 8.20 7.57
C ASN A 215 -19.23 7.43 6.30
N THR A 216 -18.79 7.88 5.12
CA THR A 216 -18.79 7.10 3.87
C THR A 216 -17.37 6.99 3.35
N PHE A 217 -17.08 5.95 2.56
CA PHE A 217 -15.74 5.72 2.06
C PHE A 217 -15.24 6.86 1.16
N TYR A 218 -16.07 7.34 0.22
CA TYR A 218 -15.76 8.53 -0.57
C TYR A 218 -15.57 9.77 0.30
N GLY A 219 -16.42 9.97 1.30
CA GLY A 219 -16.34 11.13 2.18
C GLY A 219 -15.09 11.14 3.07
N ALA A 220 -14.64 9.96 3.53
CA ALA A 220 -13.39 9.82 4.27
C ALA A 220 -12.16 10.09 3.38
N LEU A 221 -12.15 9.58 2.14
CA LEU A 221 -11.10 9.91 1.17
C LEU A 221 -11.09 11.42 0.84
N ASN A 222 -12.26 12.03 0.64
CA ASN A 222 -12.41 13.47 0.42
C ASN A 222 -12.03 14.33 1.64
N THR A 223 -11.97 13.75 2.83
CA THR A 223 -11.50 14.42 4.05
C THR A 223 -9.99 14.26 4.22
N MET A 224 -9.50 13.02 4.12
CA MET A 224 -8.12 12.66 4.40
C MET A 224 -7.14 13.18 3.35
N LEU A 225 -7.40 12.95 2.06
CA LEU A 225 -6.42 13.25 1.01
C LEU A 225 -6.11 14.76 0.91
N PRO A 226 -7.09 15.68 0.91
CA PRO A 226 -6.79 17.11 0.93
C PRO A 226 -6.07 17.56 2.19
N TYR A 227 -6.45 17.03 3.36
CA TYR A 227 -5.77 17.34 4.61
C TYR A 227 -4.29 16.95 4.55
N LEU A 228 -3.98 15.72 4.13
CA LEU A 228 -2.60 15.24 4.03
C LEU A 228 -1.78 16.08 3.04
N LYS A 229 -2.33 16.42 1.86
CA LYS A 229 -1.64 17.32 0.92
C LYS A 229 -1.31 18.68 1.53
N ASN A 230 -2.23 19.23 2.32
CA ASN A 230 -2.05 20.55 2.94
C ASN A 230 -1.11 20.50 4.16
N ALA A 231 -1.16 19.42 4.94
CA ALA A 231 -0.31 19.23 6.11
C ALA A 231 1.14 18.92 5.73
N TYR A 232 1.36 18.37 4.53
CA TYR A 232 2.66 17.95 4.02
C TYR A 232 2.96 18.55 2.64
N PRO A 233 3.02 19.89 2.50
CA PRO A 233 3.08 20.55 1.19
C PRO A 233 4.39 20.31 0.42
N ALA A 234 5.46 19.91 1.11
CA ALA A 234 6.75 19.57 0.51
C ALA A 234 6.95 18.05 0.35
N ALA A 235 6.08 17.23 0.92
CA ALA A 235 6.18 15.78 0.84
C ALA A 235 5.50 15.27 -0.42
N GLU A 236 5.99 14.13 -0.91
CA GLU A 236 5.19 13.32 -1.82
C GLU A 236 4.09 12.59 -1.02
N LEU A 237 2.90 12.45 -1.60
CA LEU A 237 1.79 11.68 -1.02
C LEU A 237 1.41 10.58 -1.99
N VAL A 238 1.39 9.33 -1.52
CA VAL A 238 0.96 8.17 -2.30
C VAL A 238 -0.12 7.38 -1.56
N LEU A 239 -1.04 6.80 -2.32
CA LEU A 239 -2.03 5.85 -1.81
C LEU A 239 -1.66 4.43 -2.28
N MET A 240 -1.93 3.42 -1.47
CA MET A 240 -1.83 2.02 -1.85
C MET A 240 -3.22 1.38 -1.77
N VAL A 241 -3.69 0.80 -2.87
CA VAL A 241 -4.88 -0.04 -2.87
C VAL A 241 -4.47 -1.44 -2.42
N PRO A 242 -5.15 -2.07 -1.45
CA PRO A 242 -4.77 -3.41 -1.00
C PRO A 242 -4.98 -4.49 -2.04
N TYR A 243 -4.09 -5.49 -2.00
CA TYR A 243 -4.16 -6.70 -2.82
C TYR A 243 -5.42 -7.51 -2.48
N GLN A 244 -5.80 -8.43 -3.34
CA GLN A 244 -6.99 -9.25 -3.13
C GLN A 244 -6.76 -10.23 -1.97
N GLN A 245 -7.73 -10.29 -1.07
CA GLN A 245 -7.70 -11.10 0.14
C GLN A 245 -8.82 -12.17 0.12
N SER A 246 -8.83 -13.07 1.11
CA SER A 246 -9.89 -14.07 1.31
C SER A 246 -10.30 -14.15 2.77
N LYS A 247 -11.62 -14.19 3.00
CA LYS A 247 -12.24 -14.25 4.33
C LYS A 247 -12.16 -15.63 4.97
N ASP A 248 -12.09 -16.66 4.14
CA ASP A 248 -12.34 -18.06 4.52
C ASP A 248 -11.10 -18.93 4.28
N ALA A 249 -9.91 -18.34 4.32
CA ALA A 249 -8.66 -19.07 4.15
C ALA A 249 -8.12 -19.50 5.51
N ASP A 250 -8.30 -20.77 5.83
CA ASP A 250 -7.69 -21.40 6.99
C ASP A 250 -7.10 -22.77 6.60
N GLU A 251 -6.49 -23.46 7.57
CA GLU A 251 -5.88 -24.78 7.35
C GLU A 251 -6.87 -25.85 6.84
N THR A 252 -8.18 -25.62 7.01
CA THR A 252 -9.27 -26.57 6.70
C THR A 252 -10.08 -26.17 5.46
N HIS A 253 -9.97 -24.94 5.00
CA HIS A 253 -10.64 -24.41 3.82
C HIS A 253 -9.61 -24.02 2.77
N THR A 254 -9.67 -24.66 1.60
CA THR A 254 -8.92 -24.20 0.42
C THR A 254 -9.20 -22.71 0.20
N TYR A 255 -8.14 -21.87 0.18
CA TYR A 255 -8.25 -20.46 -0.21
C TYR A 255 -9.10 -20.39 -1.48
N LYS A 256 -10.28 -19.81 -1.37
CA LYS A 256 -11.06 -19.38 -2.53
C LYS A 256 -10.94 -17.87 -2.54
N ARG A 257 -10.60 -17.26 -3.68
CA ARG A 257 -10.74 -15.80 -3.88
C ARG A 257 -12.21 -15.41 -3.63
N SER A 258 -12.56 -15.14 -2.38
CA SER A 258 -13.93 -14.80 -1.96
C SER A 258 -14.22 -13.30 -2.16
N THR A 259 -13.30 -12.55 -2.74
CA THR A 259 -13.32 -11.07 -2.81
C THR A 259 -14.28 -10.46 -3.83
N TYR A 260 -15.10 -11.27 -4.49
CA TYR A 260 -16.25 -10.77 -5.28
C TYR A 260 -17.54 -10.69 -4.47
N GLY A 261 -17.54 -11.15 -3.21
CA GLY A 261 -18.70 -11.04 -2.33
C GLY A 261 -18.98 -9.58 -1.97
N ASP A 262 -20.24 -9.19 -2.09
CA ASP A 262 -20.75 -8.03 -1.37
C ASP A 262 -20.98 -8.46 0.09
N TYR A 263 -20.18 -7.93 1.01
CA TYR A 263 -20.30 -8.22 2.44
C TYR A 263 -21.27 -7.28 3.18
N GLY A 264 -21.98 -6.41 2.45
CA GLY A 264 -23.11 -5.63 2.95
C GLY A 264 -23.29 -4.31 2.21
N SER A 265 -22.18 -3.59 2.00
CA SER A 265 -22.18 -2.23 1.44
C SER A 265 -21.49 -2.13 0.07
N GLY A 266 -21.02 -3.25 -0.48
CA GLY A 266 -20.36 -3.34 -1.78
C GLY A 266 -19.20 -4.35 -1.81
N THR A 267 -18.70 -4.59 -3.03
CA THR A 267 -17.55 -5.46 -3.32
C THR A 267 -16.23 -4.71 -3.14
N PHE A 268 -15.14 -5.43 -2.87
CA PHE A 268 -13.82 -4.81 -2.70
C PHE A 268 -13.36 -4.02 -3.94
N SER A 269 -13.74 -4.49 -5.13
CA SER A 269 -13.53 -3.78 -6.40
C SER A 269 -14.18 -2.39 -6.42
N GLN A 270 -15.36 -2.22 -5.82
CA GLN A 270 -16.01 -0.90 -5.75
C GLN A 270 -15.28 0.06 -4.79
N TYR A 271 -14.75 -0.42 -3.66
CA TYR A 271 -13.89 0.38 -2.79
C TYR A 271 -12.60 0.79 -3.51
N ARG A 272 -11.96 -0.16 -4.20
CA ARG A 272 -10.81 0.14 -5.07
C ARG A 272 -11.12 1.21 -6.11
N VAL A 273 -12.23 1.10 -6.83
CA VAL A 273 -12.63 2.11 -7.83
C VAL A 273 -12.79 3.48 -7.18
N ALA A 274 -13.33 3.56 -5.96
CA ALA A 274 -13.38 4.82 -5.22
C ALA A 274 -11.99 5.36 -4.88
N MET A 275 -11.04 4.52 -4.45
CA MET A 275 -9.65 4.91 -4.19
C MET A 275 -8.97 5.47 -5.45
N LEU A 276 -9.03 4.73 -6.56
CA LEU A 276 -8.44 5.13 -7.84
C LEU A 276 -9.05 6.43 -8.36
N ASP A 277 -10.38 6.57 -8.28
CA ASP A 277 -11.07 7.78 -8.70
C ASP A 277 -10.69 9.01 -7.87
N ARG A 278 -10.55 8.86 -6.54
CA ARG A 278 -10.09 9.96 -5.67
C ARG A 278 -8.63 10.31 -5.88
N CYS A 279 -7.77 9.33 -6.11
CA CYS A 279 -6.38 9.57 -6.49
C CYS A 279 -6.26 10.33 -7.80
N GLN A 280 -7.10 9.99 -8.80
CA GLN A 280 -7.20 10.76 -10.03
C GLN A 280 -7.59 12.21 -9.75
N TYR A 281 -8.65 12.41 -8.97
CA TYR A 281 -9.21 13.73 -8.71
C TYR A 281 -8.24 14.65 -7.96
N TYR A 282 -7.51 14.12 -6.98
CA TYR A 282 -6.53 14.87 -6.20
C TYR A 282 -5.11 14.82 -6.78
N ASN A 283 -4.91 14.18 -7.93
CA ASN A 283 -3.61 13.99 -8.58
C ASN A 283 -2.56 13.38 -7.63
N ILE A 284 -2.92 12.24 -7.05
CA ILE A 284 -2.12 11.45 -6.11
C ILE A 284 -1.71 10.14 -6.81
N PRO A 285 -0.40 9.82 -6.90
CA PRO A 285 0.06 8.51 -7.38
C PRO A 285 -0.52 7.37 -6.53
N VAL A 286 -0.91 6.26 -7.17
CA VAL A 286 -1.57 5.15 -6.46
C VAL A 286 -1.07 3.76 -6.85
N LEU A 287 -0.31 3.13 -5.95
CA LEU A 287 0.10 1.74 -6.16
C LEU A 287 -1.09 0.80 -6.00
N ASP A 288 -1.61 0.29 -7.12
CA ASP A 288 -2.80 -0.57 -7.14
C ASP A 288 -2.45 -2.05 -6.96
N LEU A 289 -2.24 -2.50 -5.72
CA LEU A 289 -1.86 -3.89 -5.43
C LEU A 289 -3.02 -4.87 -5.66
N TYR A 290 -4.26 -4.40 -5.70
CA TYR A 290 -5.39 -5.21 -6.16
C TYR A 290 -5.16 -5.72 -7.59
N ALA A 291 -4.40 -4.95 -8.39
CA ALA A 291 -4.00 -5.31 -9.73
C ALA A 291 -2.71 -6.13 -9.78
N ASP A 292 -2.03 -6.42 -8.68
CA ASP A 292 -0.70 -7.04 -8.72
C ASP A 292 -0.80 -8.56 -8.93
N TYR A 293 -0.26 -9.08 -10.02
CA TYR A 293 -0.35 -10.51 -10.28
C TYR A 293 0.38 -11.33 -9.21
N GLU A 294 1.63 -10.98 -8.88
CA GLU A 294 2.49 -11.76 -7.98
C GLU A 294 1.93 -11.87 -6.56
N LEU A 295 1.42 -10.78 -5.99
CA LEU A 295 0.77 -10.78 -4.68
C LEU A 295 -0.57 -11.52 -4.71
N ASN A 296 -1.29 -11.45 -5.83
CA ASN A 296 -2.57 -12.15 -5.99
C ASN A 296 -2.39 -13.63 -6.40
N MET A 297 -1.16 -14.10 -6.64
CA MET A 297 -0.85 -15.50 -7.00
C MET A 297 -0.83 -16.49 -5.84
N ALA A 298 -1.25 -16.06 -4.64
CA ALA A 298 -1.46 -16.92 -3.47
C ALA A 298 -2.48 -18.07 -3.70
N ASP A 299 -3.14 -18.13 -4.87
CA ASP A 299 -4.18 -19.11 -5.22
C ASP A 299 -3.79 -20.12 -6.32
N ASN A 300 -2.54 -20.16 -6.80
CA ASN A 300 -2.15 -21.27 -7.69
C ASN A 300 -1.53 -22.39 -6.86
N ARG A 301 -2.14 -23.59 -6.86
CA ARG A 301 -1.55 -24.81 -6.27
C ARG A 301 -0.14 -25.11 -6.79
N GLU A 302 0.17 -24.71 -8.02
CA GLU A 302 1.53 -24.79 -8.59
C GLU A 302 2.46 -23.69 -8.06
N ALA A 303 1.95 -22.51 -7.69
CA ALA A 303 2.72 -21.45 -7.03
C ALA A 303 2.90 -21.73 -5.52
N LEU A 304 1.95 -22.42 -4.89
CA LEU A 304 2.01 -22.90 -3.51
C LEU A 304 3.20 -23.85 -3.29
N GLU A 305 3.46 -24.75 -4.25
CA GLU A 305 4.61 -25.67 -4.22
C GLU A 305 5.95 -24.98 -4.57
N MET A 306 5.92 -23.89 -5.35
CA MET A 306 7.13 -23.21 -5.85
C MET A 306 7.60 -22.01 -5.02
N TYR A 307 6.69 -21.26 -4.38
CA TYR A 307 6.99 -19.95 -3.77
C TYR A 307 6.62 -19.81 -2.29
N GLY A 308 5.90 -20.77 -1.70
CA GLY A 308 5.35 -20.64 -0.35
C GLY A 308 4.25 -19.59 -0.29
N ASN A 309 3.22 -19.84 0.51
CA ASN A 309 2.11 -18.90 0.66
C ASN A 309 2.67 -17.52 1.11
N TYR A 310 2.36 -16.40 0.43
CA TYR A 310 2.73 -15.06 0.90
C TYR A 310 1.81 -14.55 2.02
N LEU A 311 0.64 -15.17 2.18
CA LEU A 311 -0.33 -14.86 3.23
C LEU A 311 -0.20 -15.85 4.38
N CYS A 312 -0.60 -15.45 5.59
CA CYS A 312 -0.68 -16.37 6.73
C CYS A 312 -2.13 -16.77 7.09
N ASP A 313 -3.12 -15.92 6.80
CA ASP A 313 -4.53 -16.13 7.17
C ASP A 313 -5.50 -15.62 6.09
N GLY A 314 -5.02 -15.54 4.85
CA GLY A 314 -5.74 -15.03 3.69
C GLY A 314 -5.96 -13.52 3.65
N CYS A 315 -5.56 -12.79 4.69
CA CYS A 315 -5.58 -11.33 4.72
C CYS A 315 -4.15 -10.78 4.87
N HIS A 316 -3.46 -11.21 5.92
CA HIS A 316 -2.17 -10.71 6.34
C HIS A 316 -1.02 -11.43 5.65
N LEU A 317 0.04 -10.69 5.33
CA LEU A 317 1.26 -11.23 4.73
C LEU A 317 2.15 -11.87 5.81
N ASN A 318 2.93 -12.86 5.40
CA ASN A 318 4.07 -13.34 6.19
C ASN A 318 5.36 -12.59 5.81
N ASP A 319 6.49 -12.99 6.38
CA ASP A 319 7.80 -12.36 6.12
C ASP A 319 8.14 -12.24 4.63
N ALA A 320 7.89 -13.29 3.84
CA ALA A 320 8.17 -13.28 2.41
C ALA A 320 7.22 -12.34 1.65
N GLY A 321 5.95 -12.31 2.04
CA GLY A 321 4.94 -11.42 1.48
C GLY A 321 5.24 -9.96 1.79
N TYR A 322 5.60 -9.63 3.03
CA TYR A 322 6.00 -8.27 3.41
C TYR A 322 7.28 -7.81 2.74
N ASN A 323 8.24 -8.71 2.52
CA ASN A 323 9.42 -8.39 1.71
C ASN A 323 9.04 -8.05 0.26
N LEU A 324 8.19 -8.85 -0.38
CA LEU A 324 7.69 -8.59 -1.74
C LEU A 324 6.93 -7.25 -1.82
N LEU A 325 6.03 -7.00 -0.87
CA LEU A 325 5.28 -5.75 -0.76
C LEU A 325 6.22 -4.54 -0.65
N ALA A 326 7.21 -4.59 0.25
CA ALA A 326 8.17 -3.50 0.45
C ALA A 326 8.97 -3.21 -0.83
N ARG A 327 9.39 -4.24 -1.56
CA ARG A 327 10.13 -4.10 -2.83
C ARG A 327 9.27 -3.47 -3.93
N LYS A 328 8.01 -3.88 -4.07
CA LYS A 328 7.06 -3.26 -5.02
C LYS A 328 6.80 -1.80 -4.69
N LEU A 329 6.57 -1.51 -3.40
CA LEU A 329 6.41 -0.14 -2.92
C LEU A 329 7.67 0.69 -3.19
N TYR A 330 8.85 0.16 -2.90
CA TYR A 330 10.12 0.82 -3.19
C TYR A 330 10.26 1.18 -4.67
N GLN A 331 10.08 0.21 -5.57
CA GLN A 331 10.11 0.47 -7.01
C GLN A 331 9.13 1.56 -7.45
N PHE A 332 7.94 1.62 -6.84
CA PHE A 332 6.95 2.65 -7.12
C PHE A 332 7.41 4.03 -6.65
N ILE A 333 7.81 4.17 -5.38
CA ILE A 333 8.14 5.47 -4.78
C ILE A 333 9.48 6.04 -5.25
N MET A 334 10.37 5.23 -5.82
CA MET A 334 11.65 5.73 -6.37
C MET A 334 11.47 6.44 -7.71
N GLN A 335 10.31 6.30 -8.37
CA GLN A 335 10.01 7.02 -9.61
C GLN A 335 9.96 8.55 -9.37
N ASP A 336 10.18 9.31 -10.43
CA ASP A 336 10.01 10.77 -10.41
C ASP A 336 8.52 11.13 -10.55
N PHE A 337 7.87 11.43 -9.42
CA PHE A 337 6.46 11.80 -9.44
C PHE A 337 6.17 13.17 -10.04
N SER A 338 7.18 14.01 -10.28
CA SER A 338 6.97 15.29 -11.00
C SER A 338 6.61 15.09 -12.47
N GLN A 339 6.99 13.95 -13.03
CA GLN A 339 6.67 13.52 -14.39
C GLN A 339 5.53 12.49 -14.42
N TYR A 340 5.05 12.08 -13.25
CA TYR A 340 4.04 11.07 -13.10
C TYR A 340 2.64 11.65 -13.25
N VAL A 341 1.88 11.08 -14.19
CA VAL A 341 0.47 11.41 -14.39
C VAL A 341 -0.32 10.11 -14.19
N PRO A 342 -1.09 9.97 -13.10
CA PRO A 342 -1.91 8.78 -12.87
C PRO A 342 -2.85 8.56 -14.06
N ALA A 343 -2.69 7.42 -14.73
CA ALA A 343 -3.55 6.99 -15.82
C ALA A 343 -4.21 5.68 -15.40
N TYR A 344 -5.54 5.63 -15.44
CA TYR A 344 -6.28 4.43 -15.09
C TYR A 344 -6.71 3.68 -16.34
N THR A 345 -6.31 2.43 -16.43
CA THR A 345 -6.61 1.52 -17.52
C THR A 345 -7.82 0.67 -17.15
N THR A 346 -8.78 0.57 -18.07
CA THR A 346 -9.89 -0.38 -17.94
C THR A 346 -9.77 -1.45 -19.02
N VAL A 347 -9.60 -2.70 -18.61
CA VAL A 347 -9.61 -3.88 -19.50
C VAL A 347 -10.49 -4.94 -18.86
N ASN A 348 -11.41 -5.54 -19.64
CA ASN A 348 -12.31 -6.60 -19.18
C ASN A 348 -13.02 -6.30 -17.84
N ASN A 349 -13.51 -5.06 -17.67
CA ASN A 349 -14.15 -4.55 -16.45
C ASN A 349 -13.23 -4.41 -15.22
N MET A 350 -11.91 -4.57 -15.39
CA MET A 350 -10.92 -4.32 -14.35
C MET A 350 -10.34 -2.92 -14.53
N VAL A 351 -10.37 -2.10 -13.49
CA VAL A 351 -9.84 -0.73 -13.50
C VAL A 351 -8.57 -0.67 -12.68
N PHE A 352 -7.40 -0.43 -13.25
CA PHE A 352 -6.13 -0.34 -12.51
C PHE A 352 -5.31 0.86 -12.93
N GLU A 353 -4.37 1.28 -12.09
CA GLU A 353 -3.36 2.26 -12.51
C GLU A 353 -2.42 1.65 -13.55
N THR A 354 -2.21 2.32 -14.69
CA THR A 354 -1.36 1.86 -15.80
C THR A 354 0.06 1.53 -15.35
N ALA A 355 0.56 2.18 -14.29
CA ALA A 355 1.86 1.85 -13.71
C ALA A 355 1.94 0.43 -13.11
N ALA A 356 0.81 -0.24 -12.86
CA ALA A 356 0.75 -1.63 -12.42
C ALA A 356 1.00 -2.65 -13.57
N LEU A 357 1.02 -2.22 -14.84
CA LEU A 357 1.19 -3.10 -16.00
C LEU A 357 2.43 -4.01 -15.94
N PRO A 358 3.62 -3.56 -15.52
CA PRO A 358 4.80 -4.44 -15.43
C PRO A 358 4.55 -5.63 -14.50
N ALA A 359 3.86 -5.39 -13.38
CA ALA A 359 3.54 -6.42 -12.41
C ALA A 359 2.43 -7.38 -12.89
N LEU A 360 1.77 -7.09 -14.00
CA LEU A 360 0.78 -7.96 -14.64
C LEU A 360 1.38 -8.90 -15.68
N ILE A 361 2.69 -8.84 -15.97
CA ILE A 361 3.30 -9.63 -17.03
C ILE A 361 3.90 -10.91 -16.48
N GLN A 362 3.54 -12.04 -17.08
CA GLN A 362 4.15 -13.34 -16.78
C GLN A 362 4.32 -14.14 -18.07
N ASN A 363 5.51 -14.73 -18.25
CA ASN A 363 5.83 -15.57 -19.41
C ASN A 363 5.49 -14.89 -20.76
N GLY A 364 5.76 -13.58 -20.85
CA GLY A 364 5.49 -12.78 -22.06
C GLY A 364 4.02 -12.50 -22.33
N ASN A 365 3.11 -12.77 -21.40
CA ASN A 365 1.67 -12.49 -21.51
C ASN A 365 1.21 -11.61 -20.35
N PHE A 366 0.08 -10.93 -20.53
CA PHE A 366 -0.55 -10.25 -19.40
C PHE A 366 -1.46 -11.23 -18.66
N VAL A 367 -1.23 -11.39 -17.36
CA VAL A 367 -2.06 -12.20 -16.49
C VAL A 367 -2.78 -11.28 -15.54
N MET A 368 -4.10 -11.20 -15.74
CA MET A 368 -4.96 -10.33 -14.97
C MET A 368 -5.11 -10.84 -13.54
N PRO A 369 -5.44 -9.96 -12.59
CA PRO A 369 -5.59 -10.31 -11.18
C PRO A 369 -6.61 -11.42 -10.92
N ASP A 370 -7.64 -11.57 -11.77
CA ASP A 370 -8.63 -12.65 -11.69
C ASP A 370 -8.14 -13.99 -12.26
N GLY A 371 -6.91 -14.05 -12.77
CA GLY A 371 -6.29 -15.21 -13.40
C GLY A 371 -6.50 -15.28 -14.91
N GLN A 372 -7.26 -14.35 -15.51
CA GLN A 372 -7.43 -14.30 -16.95
C GLN A 372 -6.09 -14.00 -17.64
N VAL A 373 -5.69 -14.86 -18.57
CA VAL A 373 -4.52 -14.61 -19.42
C VAL A 373 -4.98 -13.88 -20.68
N ILE A 374 -4.40 -12.70 -20.93
CA ILE A 374 -4.50 -11.97 -22.18
C ILE A 374 -3.22 -12.26 -22.97
N PRO A 375 -3.28 -13.18 -23.96
CA PRO A 375 -2.11 -13.55 -24.73
C PRO A 375 -1.64 -12.36 -25.57
N VAL A 376 -0.34 -12.10 -25.59
CA VAL A 376 0.21 -11.03 -26.41
C VAL A 376 -0.02 -11.33 -27.89
N LYS A 377 -0.58 -10.36 -28.61
CA LYS A 377 -0.87 -10.49 -30.04
C LYS A 377 0.41 -10.66 -30.85
N GLU A 378 0.35 -11.44 -31.92
CA GLU A 378 1.47 -11.67 -32.82
C GLU A 378 2.11 -10.35 -33.29
N GLY A 379 3.44 -10.26 -33.22
CA GLY A 379 4.21 -9.07 -33.58
C GLY A 379 4.44 -8.07 -32.43
N PHE A 380 3.91 -8.33 -31.24
CA PHE A 380 4.16 -7.54 -30.04
C PHE A 380 4.94 -8.34 -28.98
N ALA A 381 5.45 -7.63 -27.97
CA ALA A 381 6.08 -8.22 -26.79
C ALA A 381 5.55 -7.54 -25.53
N ALA A 382 5.50 -8.31 -24.44
CA ALA A 382 5.29 -7.80 -23.10
C ALA A 382 6.47 -8.24 -22.22
N ASP A 383 7.29 -7.27 -21.82
CA ASP A 383 8.38 -7.44 -20.88
C ASP A 383 8.26 -6.35 -19.79
N PRO A 384 8.33 -6.68 -18.49
CA PRO A 384 8.19 -5.71 -17.41
C PRO A 384 9.13 -4.50 -17.48
N ALA A 385 10.28 -4.61 -18.16
CA ALA A 385 11.23 -3.53 -18.33
C ALA A 385 10.86 -2.57 -19.48
N MET A 386 9.85 -2.88 -20.29
CA MET A 386 9.41 -1.99 -21.37
C MET A 386 8.80 -0.70 -20.84
N PRO A 387 8.91 0.41 -21.59
CA PRO A 387 8.22 1.65 -21.25
C PRO A 387 6.71 1.43 -21.06
N LEU A 388 6.12 2.02 -20.01
CA LEU A 388 4.69 1.86 -19.68
C LEU A 388 3.76 2.18 -20.85
N GLN A 389 4.08 3.19 -21.66
CA GLN A 389 3.29 3.53 -22.84
C GLN A 389 3.25 2.39 -23.87
N GLN A 390 4.38 1.70 -24.07
CA GLN A 390 4.45 0.55 -24.97
C GLN A 390 3.70 -0.64 -24.38
N LEU A 391 3.86 -0.90 -23.08
CA LEU A 391 3.11 -1.96 -22.40
C LEU A 391 1.60 -1.73 -22.48
N TYR A 392 1.14 -0.50 -22.25
CA TYR A 392 -0.26 -0.14 -22.39
C TYR A 392 -0.75 -0.38 -23.83
N GLN A 393 0.00 0.06 -24.83
CA GLN A 393 -0.36 -0.19 -26.23
C GLN A 393 -0.46 -1.70 -26.54
N THR A 394 0.52 -2.49 -26.09
CA THR A 394 0.51 -3.94 -26.28
C THR A 394 -0.71 -4.57 -25.61
N LEU A 395 -1.03 -4.18 -24.37
CA LEU A 395 -2.20 -4.70 -23.67
C LEU A 395 -3.48 -4.38 -24.43
N ILE A 396 -3.69 -3.12 -24.82
CA ILE A 396 -4.90 -2.71 -25.52
C ILE A 396 -5.06 -3.49 -26.83
N VAL A 397 -3.99 -3.62 -27.63
CA VAL A 397 -4.04 -4.37 -28.89
C VAL A 397 -4.32 -5.86 -28.65
N SER A 398 -3.77 -6.43 -27.57
CA SER A 398 -3.92 -7.85 -27.23
C SER A 398 -5.30 -8.16 -26.61
N ALA A 399 -5.90 -7.21 -25.91
CA ALA A 399 -7.24 -7.32 -25.33
C ALA A 399 -8.37 -7.02 -26.34
N MET A 400 -8.04 -6.43 -27.50
CA MET A 400 -8.99 -6.20 -28.58
C MET A 400 -9.07 -7.43 -29.49
N ASP A 401 -10.24 -8.09 -29.47
CA ASP A 401 -10.62 -9.18 -30.38
C ASP A 401 -10.39 -8.84 -31.87
#